data_AF-A0A822EL21-F1
#
_entry.id   AF-A0A822EL21-F1
#
_cell.length_a   1.000
_cell.length_b   1.000
_cell.length_c   1.000
_cell.angle_alpha   90.00
_cell.angle_beta   90.00
_cell.angle_gamma   90.00
#
_symmetry.space_group_name_H-M   'P 1'
#
loop_
_entity.id
_entity.type
_entity.pdbx_description
1 polymer ?
#
loop_
_entity_poly.entity_id
_entity_poly.type
_entity_poly.pdbx_seq_one_letter_code
_entity_poly.pdbx_strand_id
1 'polypeptide(L)'
;MEPDGLIESNWTEVVEQFDQMNLREPLLRGIYGYGFERPSAIQQRAIKPCILGHDVIAQAQSGTGKTATFAISILQQLDMDFKDCQALI
;
A
#
# COMPACT_ATOMS: atom_id res chain seq x y z
N MET A 1 4.43 27.04 -2.63
CA MET A 1 4.78 25.78 -3.31
C MET A 1 6.28 25.78 -3.41
N GLU A 2 6.96 24.80 -2.82
CA GLU A 2 8.42 24.71 -2.92
C GLU A 2 8.86 24.58 -4.39
N PRO A 3 10.05 25.07 -4.76
CA PRO A 3 10.41 25.34 -6.16
C PRO A 3 10.35 24.11 -7.08
N ASP A 4 10.47 22.90 -6.52
CA ASP A 4 10.63 21.66 -7.30
C ASP A 4 9.40 20.74 -7.26
N GLY A 5 8.33 21.12 -6.54
CA GLY A 5 7.10 20.32 -6.44
C GLY A 5 7.29 18.93 -5.81
N LEU A 6 8.40 18.71 -5.09
CA LEU A 6 8.65 17.51 -4.30
C LEU A 6 7.93 17.65 -2.96
N ILE A 7 7.17 16.61 -2.57
CA ILE A 7 6.57 16.54 -1.25
C ILE A 7 7.58 15.98 -0.23
N GLU A 8 7.66 16.57 0.95
CA GLU A 8 8.39 16.00 2.08
C GLU A 8 7.53 14.96 2.79
N SER A 9 8.09 13.78 3.08
CA SER A 9 7.36 12.73 3.82
C SER A 9 7.28 13.10 5.30
N ASN A 10 6.06 13.10 5.83
CA ASN A 10 5.81 13.18 7.28
C ASN A 10 5.64 11.80 7.94
N TRP A 11 5.75 10.71 7.16
CA TRP A 11 5.70 9.34 7.63
C TRP A 11 7.10 8.73 7.64
N THR A 12 7.50 8.15 8.79
CA THR A 12 8.88 7.66 9.02
C THR A 12 8.99 6.14 9.10
N GLU A 13 7.88 5.41 9.28
CA GLU A 13 7.92 3.96 9.38
C GLU A 13 8.18 3.33 8.01
N VAL A 14 9.12 2.37 7.98
CA VAL A 14 9.49 1.58 6.81
C VAL A 14 9.34 0.12 7.17
N VAL A 15 8.53 -0.61 6.41
CA VAL A 15 8.28 -2.03 6.63
C VAL A 15 8.91 -2.86 5.51
N GLU A 16 10.00 -3.55 5.82
CA GLU A 16 10.88 -4.25 4.85
C GLU A 16 10.27 -5.55 4.29
N GLN A 17 9.27 -6.13 4.96
CA GLN A 17 8.65 -7.41 4.58
C GLN A 17 7.13 -7.36 4.68
N PHE A 18 6.43 -8.00 3.74
CA PHE A 18 4.95 -8.03 3.76
C PHE A 18 4.39 -8.69 5.02
N ASP A 19 5.08 -9.69 5.56
CA ASP A 19 4.69 -10.40 6.80
C ASP A 19 4.63 -9.47 8.02
N GLN A 20 5.39 -8.37 8.01
CA GLN A 20 5.44 -7.38 9.10
C GLN A 20 4.32 -6.34 9.00
N MET A 21 3.53 -6.35 7.92
CA MET A 21 2.47 -5.37 7.70
C MET A 21 1.15 -5.74 8.40
N ASN A 22 1.05 -6.91 9.04
CA ASN A 22 -0.18 -7.46 9.64
C ASN A 22 -1.33 -7.63 8.62
N LEU A 23 -1.01 -8.14 7.43
CA LEU A 23 -1.98 -8.42 6.38
C LEU A 23 -2.76 -9.71 6.68
N ARG A 24 -4.01 -9.80 6.19
CA ARG A 24 -4.81 -11.03 6.27
C ARG A 24 -4.09 -12.15 5.51
N GLU A 25 -4.06 -13.35 6.08
CA GLU A 25 -3.33 -14.48 5.51
C GLU A 25 -3.68 -14.80 4.03
N PRO A 26 -4.97 -14.77 3.59
CA PRO A 26 -5.30 -14.99 2.19
C PRO A 26 -4.69 -13.93 1.26
N LEU A 27 -4.64 -12.67 1.70
CA LEU A 27 -4.04 -11.58 0.95
C LEU A 27 -2.52 -11.75 0.86
N LEU A 28 -1.87 -12.09 1.97
CA LEU A 28 -0.43 -12.34 2.02
C LEU A 28 -0.02 -13.49 1.08
N ARG A 29 -0.79 -14.60 1.07
CA ARG A 29 -0.60 -15.69 0.10
C ARG A 29 -0.78 -15.23 -1.34
N GLY A 30 -1.76 -14.37 -1.61
CA GLY A 30 -1.98 -13.78 -2.93
C GLY A 30 -0.82 -12.91 -3.41
N ILE A 31 -0.24 -12.10 -2.53
CA ILE A 31 0.93 -11.26 -2.81
C ILE A 31 2.12 -12.12 -3.26
N TYR A 32 2.47 -13.14 -2.46
CA TYR A 32 3.57 -14.06 -2.80
C TYR A 32 3.25 -14.92 -4.03
N GLY A 33 2.02 -15.40 -4.18
CA GLY A 33 1.58 -16.18 -5.34
C GLY A 33 1.58 -15.39 -6.66
N TYR A 34 1.42 -14.07 -6.60
CA TYR A 34 1.56 -13.19 -7.76
C TYR A 34 3.04 -13.00 -8.18
N GLY A 35 3.99 -13.31 -7.29
CA GLY A 35 5.43 -13.19 -7.54
C GLY A 35 6.09 -11.99 -6.88
N PHE A 36 5.42 -11.29 -5.96
CA PHE A 36 6.09 -10.30 -5.12
C PHE A 36 6.90 -10.99 -4.03
N GLU A 37 8.20 -10.75 -3.95
CA GLU A 37 9.06 -11.30 -2.89
C GLU A 37 9.33 -10.29 -1.78
N ARG A 38 9.61 -9.03 -2.15
CA ARG A 38 9.87 -7.93 -1.22
C ARG A 38 9.11 -6.68 -1.65
N PRO A 39 8.59 -5.89 -0.69
CA PRO A 39 7.96 -4.63 -1.00
C PRO A 39 8.95 -3.65 -1.64
N SER A 40 8.52 -2.96 -2.69
CA SER A 40 9.26 -1.84 -3.28
C SER A 40 9.32 -0.64 -2.33
N ALA A 41 10.19 0.34 -2.62
CA ALA A 41 10.37 1.51 -1.74
C ALA A 41 9.07 2.25 -1.40
N ILE A 42 8.13 2.34 -2.34
CA ILE A 42 6.82 2.96 -2.10
C ILE A 42 5.90 2.04 -1.29
N GLN A 43 5.91 0.73 -1.55
CA GLN A 43 5.10 -0.25 -0.80
C GLN A 43 5.53 -0.32 0.67
N GLN A 44 6.83 -0.29 0.95
CA GLN A 44 7.40 -0.27 2.30
C GLN A 44 6.92 0.89 3.18
N ARG A 45 6.60 2.04 2.56
CA ARG A 45 6.23 3.28 3.25
C ARG A 45 4.74 3.56 3.22
N ALA A 46 4.05 3.18 2.14
CA ALA A 46 2.67 3.60 1.90
C ALA A 46 1.61 2.54 2.26
N ILE A 47 1.92 1.23 2.25
CA ILE A 47 0.91 0.22 2.58
C ILE A 47 0.44 0.39 4.03
N LYS A 48 1.38 0.53 4.98
CA LYS A 48 1.06 0.63 6.40
C LYS A 48 0.14 1.81 6.74
N PRO A 49 0.44 3.07 6.37
CA PRO A 49 -0.46 4.18 6.67
C PRO A 49 -1.82 4.04 5.96
N CYS A 50 -1.86 3.50 4.73
CA CYS A 50 -3.13 3.27 4.04
C CYS A 50 -4.03 2.25 4.78
N ILE A 51 -3.49 1.12 5.26
CA ILE A 51 -4.28 0.12 5.98
C ILE A 51 -4.67 0.55 7.41
N LEU A 52 -4.00 1.59 7.94
CA LEU A 52 -4.38 2.25 9.18
C LEU A 52 -5.49 3.31 8.98
N GLY A 53 -5.93 3.53 7.74
CA GLY A 53 -6.99 4.48 7.40
C GLY A 53 -6.54 5.94 7.35
N HIS A 54 -5.24 6.20 7.19
CA HIS A 54 -4.75 7.57 6.99
C HIS A 54 -4.96 8.03 5.55
N ASP A 55 -5.18 9.33 5.38
CA ASP A 55 -5.07 9.97 4.07
C ASP A 55 -3.59 10.04 3.67
N VAL A 56 -3.26 9.48 2.51
CA VAL A 56 -1.87 9.34 2.05
C VAL A 56 -1.67 10.05 0.72
N ILE A 57 -0.70 10.97 0.68
CA ILE A 57 -0.17 11.53 -0.57
C ILE A 57 1.15 10.80 -0.88
N ALA A 58 1.17 10.09 -2.00
CA ALA A 58 2.31 9.28 -2.42
C ALA A 58 2.84 9.73 -3.79
N GLN A 59 4.04 10.33 -3.81
CA GLN A 59 4.73 10.71 -5.04
C GLN A 59 5.79 9.66 -5.40
N ALA A 60 5.59 8.95 -6.51
CA ALA A 60 6.59 7.99 -7.03
C ALA A 60 6.49 7.85 -8.55
N GLN A 61 7.60 7.48 -9.19
CA GLN A 61 7.68 7.28 -10.65
C GLN A 61 6.85 6.08 -11.13
N SER A 62 6.57 5.99 -12.43
CA SER A 62 5.94 4.80 -13.02
C SER A 62 6.83 3.55 -12.86
N GLY A 63 6.21 2.38 -12.74
CA GLY A 63 6.93 1.11 -12.53
C GLY A 63 7.42 0.85 -11.10
N THR A 64 7.18 1.76 -10.14
CA THR A 64 7.64 1.60 -8.74
C THR A 64 6.71 0.74 -7.87
N GLY A 65 5.61 0.21 -8.41
CA GLY A 65 4.67 -0.63 -7.66
C GLY A 65 3.52 0.10 -6.96
N LYS A 66 3.21 1.34 -7.37
CA LYS A 66 2.04 2.11 -6.88
C LYS A 66 0.73 1.34 -6.99
N THR A 67 0.51 0.65 -8.12
CA THR A 67 -0.73 -0.13 -8.35
C THR A 67 -0.94 -1.21 -7.30
N ALA A 68 0.09 -2.00 -7.03
CA ALA A 68 0.03 -3.00 -5.97
C ALA A 68 -0.11 -2.37 -4.58
N THR A 69 0.44 -1.17 -4.36
CA THR A 69 0.34 -0.45 -3.07
C THR A 69 -1.13 -0.19 -2.70
N PHE A 70 -1.90 0.46 -3.58
CA PHE A 70 -3.31 0.70 -3.28
C PHE A 70 -4.16 -0.56 -3.37
N ALA A 71 -3.87 -1.49 -4.30
CA ALA A 71 -4.63 -2.74 -4.41
C ALA A 71 -4.53 -3.58 -3.14
N ILE A 72 -3.31 -3.76 -2.59
CA ILE A 72 -3.10 -4.47 -1.32
C ILE A 72 -3.82 -3.74 -0.19
N SER A 73 -3.70 -2.40 -0.13
CA SER A 73 -4.30 -1.60 0.93
C SER A 73 -5.82 -1.66 0.92
N ILE A 74 -6.44 -1.65 -0.26
CA ILE A 74 -7.89 -1.79 -0.45
C ILE A 74 -8.33 -3.20 -0.06
N LEU A 75 -7.70 -4.25 -0.62
CA LEU A 75 -8.06 -5.64 -0.34
C LEU A 75 -7.94 -5.98 1.15
N GLN A 76 -7.01 -5.37 1.87
CA GLN A 76 -6.87 -5.53 3.31
C GLN A 76 -8.07 -4.94 4.10
N GLN A 77 -8.68 -3.88 3.58
CA GLN A 77 -9.76 -3.13 4.24
C GLN A 77 -11.15 -3.59 3.82
N LEU A 78 -11.30 -4.33 2.72
CA LEU A 78 -12.60 -4.83 2.26
C LEU A 78 -13.30 -5.69 3.32
N ASP A 79 -14.60 -5.48 3.44
CA ASP A 79 -15.53 -6.41 4.06
C ASP A 79 -16.02 -7.41 2.99
N MET A 80 -15.78 -8.70 3.23
CA MET A 80 -16.09 -9.78 2.28
C MET A 80 -17.59 -10.14 2.26
N ASP A 81 -18.34 -9.75 3.29
CA ASP A 81 -19.79 -10.00 3.39
C ASP A 81 -20.61 -8.87 2.75
N PHE A 82 -19.99 -7.71 2.51
CA PHE A 82 -20.62 -6.53 1.94
C PHE A 82 -20.39 -6.46 0.41
N LYS A 83 -21.48 -6.31 -0.37
CA LYS A 83 -21.46 -6.48 -1.84
C LYS A 83 -21.66 -5.20 -2.65
N ASP A 84 -21.57 -4.04 -2.01
CA ASP A 84 -21.61 -2.76 -2.71
C ASP A 84 -20.20 -2.21 -3.00
N CYS A 85 -20.12 -1.06 -3.67
CA CYS A 85 -18.85 -0.38 -3.93
C CYS A 85 -18.18 0.03 -2.61
N GLN A 86 -16.98 -0.49 -2.35
CA GLN A 86 -16.19 -0.20 -1.14
C GLN A 86 -14.91 0.59 -1.41
N ALA A 87 -14.47 0.67 -2.67
CA ALA A 87 -13.27 1.38 -3.07
C ALA A 87 -13.36 1.85 -4.53
N LEU A 88 -12.71 2.96 -4.83
CA LEU A 88 -12.58 3.53 -6.17
C LEU A 88 -11.11 3.87 -6.43
N ILE A 89 -10.65 3.62 -7.66
CA ILE A 89 -9.27 3.84 -8.12
C ILE A 89 -9.32 4.70 -9.38
#